data_AF-A0AAJ0PEY1-F1
#
_entry.id   AF-A0AAJ0PEY1-F1
#
_cell.length_a   1.000
_cell.length_b   1.000
_cell.length_c   1.000
_cell.angle_alpha   90.00
_cell.angle_beta   90.00
_cell.angle_gamma   90.00
#
_symmetry.space_group_name_H-M   'P 1'
#
loop_
_entity.id
_entity.type
_entity.pdbx_description
1 polymer ?
#
loop_
_entity_poly.entity_id
_entity_poly.type
_entity_poly.pdbx_seq_one_letter_code
_entity_poly.pdbx_strand_id
1 'polypeptide(L)' 'MNTQNQVDLRRFLVGPNDCEVTGIAITPDNKTLFVNIQHPGNWPYTDKARDATPAAAKVRRRASTVVIQRNDGGEIGTA' A
#
# COMPACT_ATOMS: atom_id res chain seq x y z
N MET A 1 -21.88 -4.27 -7.29
CA MET A 1 -21.31 -3.07 -6.65
C MET A 1 -22.46 -2.19 -6.21
N ASN A 2 -22.40 -1.59 -5.01
CA ASN A 2 -23.44 -0.67 -4.56
C ASN A 2 -23.28 0.66 -5.31
N THR A 3 -24.24 1.02 -6.16
CA THR A 3 -24.18 2.24 -6.98
C THR A 3 -24.50 3.51 -6.17
N GLN A 4 -25.06 3.37 -4.97
CA GLN A 4 -25.55 4.49 -4.17
C GLN A 4 -24.44 5.23 -3.42
N ASN A 5 -23.26 4.61 -3.23
CA ASN A 5 -22.16 5.18 -2.43
C ASN A 5 -20.83 5.27 -3.20
N GLN A 6 -20.87 5.21 -4.55
CA GLN A 6 -19.66 5.29 -5.37
C GLN A 6 -18.89 6.60 -5.16
N VAL A 7 -19.60 7.69 -4.84
CA VAL A 7 -19.01 9.00 -4.54
C VAL A 7 -18.21 9.02 -3.23
N ASP A 8 -18.45 8.06 -2.33
CA ASP A 8 -17.76 7.96 -1.04
C ASP A 8 -16.46 7.14 -1.13
N LEU A 9 -16.23 6.45 -2.25
CA LEU A 9 -15.02 5.65 -2.45
C LEU A 9 -13.80 6.57 -2.57
N ARG A 10 -12.84 6.38 -1.66
CA ARG A 10 -11.56 7.11 -1.69
C ARG A 10 -10.40 6.17 -1.94
N ARG A 11 -9.48 6.59 -2.79
CA ARG A 11 -8.19 5.91 -2.98
C ARG A 11 -7.30 6.20 -1.77
N PHE A 12 -7.09 5.20 -0.92
CA PHE A 12 -6.27 5.32 0.29
C PHE A 12 -4.78 5.04 0.04
N LEU A 13 -4.48 3.92 -0.63
CA LEU A 13 -3.13 3.45 -0.89
C LEU A 13 -2.94 3.17 -2.39
N VAL A 14 -1.73 3.39 -2.88
CA VAL A 14 -1.27 2.80 -4.14
C VAL A 14 0.12 2.22 -3.90
N GLY A 15 0.27 0.95 -4.25
CA GLY A 15 1.54 0.25 -4.09
C GLY A 15 2.61 0.66 -5.11
N PRO A 16 3.77 -0.01 -5.06
CA PRO A 16 4.84 0.18 -6.03
C PRO A 16 4.47 -0.18 -7.47
N ASN A 17 5.35 0.19 -8.42
CA ASN A 17 5.13 -0.11 -9.83
C ASN A 17 5.01 -1.63 -10.07
N ASP A 18 4.10 -2.00 -10.97
CA ASP A 18 3.77 -3.38 -11.38
C ASP A 18 3.43 -4.35 -10.23
N CYS A 19 3.06 -3.84 -9.05
CA CYS A 19 2.62 -4.68 -7.95
C CYS A 19 1.12 -4.94 -7.99
N GLU A 20 0.71 -6.01 -7.32
CA GLU A 20 -0.67 -6.19 -6.85
C GLU A 20 -0.73 -5.84 -5.35
N VAL A 21 -1.69 -5.01 -4.96
CA VAL A 21 -2.05 -4.77 -3.56
C VAL A 21 -3.06 -5.83 -3.16
N THR A 22 -2.69 -6.72 -2.25
CA THR A 22 -3.46 -7.91 -1.89
C THR A 22 -3.30 -8.22 -0.41
N GLY A 23 -4.19 -9.03 0.18
CA GLY A 23 -4.15 -9.44 1.59
C GLY A 23 -4.25 -8.28 2.59
N ILE A 24 -5.23 -8.35 3.48
CA ILE A 24 -5.45 -7.30 4.49
C ILE A 24 -5.69 -7.92 5.87
N ALA A 25 -5.08 -7.31 6.89
CA ALA A 25 -5.42 -7.55 8.29
C ALA A 25 -5.36 -6.23 9.07
N ILE A 26 -6.21 -6.06 10.07
CA ILE A 26 -6.23 -4.88 10.94
C ILE A 26 -6.10 -5.33 12.39
N THR A 27 -5.39 -4.54 13.22
CA THR A 27 -5.34 -4.79 14.67
C THR A 27 -6.71 -4.56 15.32
N PRO A 28 -7.01 -5.23 16.45
CA PRO A 28 -8.32 -5.06 17.13
C PRO A 28 -8.63 -3.64 17.60
N ASP A 29 -7.60 -2.81 17.79
CA ASP A 29 -7.74 -1.39 18.15
C ASP A 29 -7.93 -0.47 16.93
N ASN A 30 -7.99 -1.02 15.71
CA ASN A 30 -8.08 -0.32 14.42
C ASN A 30 -6.92 0.67 14.12
N LYS A 31 -5.80 0.61 14.86
CA LYS A 31 -4.70 1.58 14.69
C LYS A 31 -3.63 1.15 13.70
N THR A 32 -3.58 -0.12 13.35
CA THR A 32 -2.55 -0.67 12.47
C THR A 32 -3.17 -1.53 11.37
N LEU A 33 -2.90 -1.15 10.13
CA LEU A 33 -3.32 -1.86 8.93
C LEU A 33 -2.13 -2.57 8.28
N PHE A 34 -2.23 -3.88 8.09
CA PHE A 34 -1.27 -4.70 7.35
C PHE A 34 -1.79 -4.95 5.94
N VAL A 35 -0.93 -4.71 4.94
CA VAL A 35 -1.26 -4.91 3.52
C VAL A 35 -0.13 -5.65 2.82
N ASN A 36 -0.41 -6.64 1.98
CA ASN A 36 0.64 -7.28 1.18
C ASN A 36 0.82 -6.59 -0.17
N ILE A 37 2.10 -6.46 -0.55
CA ILE A 37 2.55 -6.05 -1.86
C ILE A 37 3.09 -7.30 -2.55
N GLN A 38 2.38 -7.76 -3.59
CA GLN A 38 2.74 -8.94 -4.36
C GLN A 38 3.46 -8.55 -5.65
N HIS A 39 4.47 -9.36 -6.01
CA HIS A 39 5.23 -9.30 -7.27
C HIS A 39 5.59 -7.88 -7.77
N PRO A 40 6.14 -6.98 -6.93
CA PRO A 40 6.43 -5.62 -7.38
C PRO A 40 7.45 -5.61 -8.51
N GLY A 41 7.29 -4.70 -9.45
CA GLY A 41 8.20 -4.47 -10.56
C GLY A 41 9.54 -3.92 -10.11
N ASN A 42 9.58 -3.09 -9.07
CA ASN A 42 10.83 -2.38 -8.76
C ASN A 42 11.03 -2.03 -7.27
N TRP A 43 10.28 -2.65 -6.37
CA TRP A 43 10.39 -2.39 -4.95
C TRP A 43 11.34 -3.39 -4.25
N PRO A 44 12.24 -2.94 -3.36
CA PRO A 44 12.44 -1.57 -2.88
C PRO A 44 13.62 -0.86 -3.58
N TYR A 45 13.36 -0.02 -4.59
CA TYR A 45 14.41 0.79 -5.23
C TYR A 45 14.73 2.08 -4.46
N THR A 46 13.71 2.84 -4.09
CA THR A 46 13.80 4.02 -3.21
C THR A 46 12.70 3.94 -2.15
N ASP A 47 12.76 4.85 -1.18
CA ASP A 47 11.71 4.99 -0.16
C ASP A 47 10.38 5.49 -0.74
N LYS A 48 10.35 5.92 -2.00
CA LYS A 48 9.14 6.32 -2.71
C LYS A 48 8.67 5.19 -3.61
N ALA A 49 7.56 4.56 -3.22
CA ALA A 49 7.01 3.37 -3.88
C ALA A 49 6.88 3.44 -5.40
N ARG A 50 6.58 4.63 -5.94
CA ARG A 50 6.31 4.79 -7.37
C ARG A 50 7.46 5.34 -8.20
N ASP A 51 8.59 5.67 -7.59
CA ASP A 51 9.74 6.16 -8.35
C ASP A 51 10.13 5.10 -9.40
N ALA A 52 10.26 5.54 -10.65
CA ALA A 52 10.71 4.67 -11.72
C ALA A 52 12.17 4.30 -11.49
N THR A 53 12.50 3.03 -11.66
CA THR A 53 13.90 2.59 -11.61
C THR A 53 14.58 2.96 -12.94
N PRO A 54 15.76 3.60 -12.90
CA PRO A 54 16.53 3.87 -14.11
C PRO A 54 16.78 2.58 -14.90
N ALA A 55 16.72 2.64 -16.23
CA ALA A 55 16.82 1.46 -17.09
C ALA A 55 18.12 0.64 -16.88
N ALA A 56 19.21 1.29 -16.46
CA ALA A 56 20.49 0.64 -16.18
C ALA A 56 20.56 -0.01 -14.78
N ALA A 57 19.65 0.32 -13.86
CA ALA A 57 19.67 -0.18 -12.49
C ALA A 57 18.99 -1.56 -12.41
N LYS A 58 19.65 -2.50 -11.74
CA LYS A 58 19.06 -3.80 -11.38
C LYS A 58 18.59 -3.77 -9.93
N VAL A 59 17.31 -4.06 -9.72
CA VAL A 59 16.69 -4.16 -8.40
C VAL A 59 16.21 -5.57 -8.16
N ARG A 60 16.60 -6.18 -7.03
CA ARG A 60 16.01 -7.44 -6.59
C ARG A 60 14.64 -7.13 -5.98
N ARG A 61 13.60 -7.37 -6.76
CA ARG A 61 12.20 -7.20 -6.38
C ARG A 61 11.85 -8.07 -5.17
N ARG A 62 11.11 -7.52 -4.22
CA ARG A 62 10.68 -8.25 -3.02
C ARG A 62 9.20 -8.01 -2.73
N ALA A 63 8.43 -9.10 -2.70
CA ALA A 63 7.13 -9.07 -2.03
C ALA A 63 7.33 -8.70 -0.55
N SER A 64 6.35 -8.02 0.04
CA SER A 64 6.45 -7.49 1.40
C SER A 64 5.07 -7.33 2.02
N THR A 65 4.98 -7.45 3.35
CA THR A 65 3.86 -6.93 4.13
C THR A 65 4.23 -5.54 4.61
N VAL A 66 3.43 -4.54 4.27
CA VAL A 66 3.59 -3.16 4.75
C VAL A 66 2.66 -2.91 5.93
N VAL A 67 3.14 -2.10 6.87
CA VAL A 67 2.40 -1.67 8.05
C VAL A 67 2.06 -0.21 7.89
N ILE A 68 0.77 0.12 7.98
CA ILE A 68 0.25 1.47 7.83
C ILE A 68 -0.35 1.90 9.16
N GLN A 69 0.14 3.03 9.67
CA GLN A 69 -0.29 3.66 10.93
C GLN A 69 -0.47 5.16 10.69
N ARG A 70 -1.34 5.79 11.47
CA ARG A 70 -1.44 7.26 11.48
C ARG A 70 -0.33 7.86 12.32
N ASN A 71 0.21 8.99 11.88
CA ASN A 71 1.23 9.73 12.63
C ASN A 71 0.73 10.23 14.01
N ASP A 72 -0.58 10.41 14.17
CA ASP A 72 -1.21 10.82 15.43
C ASP A 72 -1.61 9.63 16.33
N GLY A 73 -1.37 8.40 15.91
CA GLY A 73 -1.75 7.18 16.65
C GLY A 73 -3.27 6.91 16.71
N GLY A 74 -4.06 7.61 15.90
CA GLY A 74 -5.50 7.38 15.78
C GLY A 74 -5.87 6.12 14.99
N GLU A 75 -7.17 5.84 14.90
CA GLU A 75 -7.71 4.73 14.11
C GLU A 75 -7.61 4.98 12.60
N ILE A 76 -7.34 3.93 11.82
CA ILE A 76 -7.26 3.98 10.36
C ILE A 76 -8.65 4.20 9.75
N GLY A 77 -8.75 5.07 8.75
CA GLY A 77 -9.98 5.27 7.97
C GLY A 77 -11.02 6.19 8.60
N THR A 78 -10.71 6.84 9.73
CA THR A 78 -11.54 7.88 10.36
C THR A 78 -11.15 9.28 9.86
N ALA A 79 -12.14 10.17 9.81
CA ALA A 79 -11.96 11.59 9.42
C ALA A 79 -11.30 12.41 10.53
#